data_AF-A0A956P4X5-F1
#
_entry.id   AF-A0A956P4X5-F1
#
_cell.length_a   1.000
_cell.length_b   1.000
_cell.length_c   1.000
_cell.angle_alpha   90.00
_cell.angle_beta   90.00
_cell.angle_gamma   90.00
#
_symmetry.space_group_name_H-M   'P 1'
#
loop_
_entity.id
_entity.type
_entity.pdbx_description
1 polymer ?
#
loop_
_entity_poly.entity_id
_entity_poly.type
_entity_poly.pdbx_seq_one_letter_code
_entity_poly.pdbx_strand_id
1 'polypeptide(L)'
;MIGPILLALSWLLLRVEGRGLAAIGIDQPRRRLREFLVGAALFGAIATVQQVALSLAADDLFVPNRALRGAQLLEGLRFVVNSVLFEELIFRGYLLFHAARRVGPTRAALLSAAAFGAYHWVSYGILGQVVPMVYVFVLTGT
;
A
#
# COMPACT_ATOMS: atom_id res chain seq x y z
N MET A 1 11.70 11.02 6.88
CA MET A 1 10.71 9.93 6.85
C MET A 1 9.36 10.57 6.59
N ILE A 2 8.69 10.22 5.48
CA ILE A 2 7.45 10.90 5.07
C ILE A 2 6.21 10.33 5.79
N GLY A 3 6.25 9.05 6.19
CA GLY A 3 5.13 8.38 6.86
C GLY A 3 4.65 9.10 8.13
N PRO A 4 5.53 9.46 9.10
CA PRO A 4 5.12 10.21 10.28
C PRO A 4 4.54 11.60 9.97
N ILE A 5 5.05 12.27 8.94
CA ILE A 5 4.54 13.57 8.49
C ILE A 5 3.11 13.41 7.97
N LEU A 6 2.85 12.37 7.18
CA LEU A 6 1.51 12.09 6.67
C LEU A 6 0.54 11.61 7.74
N LEU A 7 1.02 10.87 8.74
CA LEU A 7 0.20 10.52 9.88
C LEU A 7 -0.22 11.78 10.64
N ALA A 8 0.71 12.71 10.85
CA ALA A 8 0.43 14.00 11.47
C ALA A 8 -0.53 14.85 10.61
N LEU A 9 -0.38 14.83 9.29
CA LEU A 9 -1.28 15.53 8.37
C LEU A 9 -2.70 14.94 8.39
N SER A 10 -2.84 13.62 8.26
CA SER A 10 -4.14 12.93 8.36
C SER A 10 -4.79 13.16 9.72
N TRP A 11 -4.01 13.15 10.80
CA TRP A 11 -4.49 13.52 12.13
C TRP A 11 -4.98 14.98 12.16
N LEU A 12 -4.22 15.94 11.66
CA LEU A 12 -4.59 17.36 11.65
C LEU A 12 -5.90 17.59 10.88
N LEU A 13 -6.03 16.99 9.68
CA LEU A 13 -7.24 17.09 8.86
C LEU A 13 -8.47 16.53 9.59
N LEU A 14 -8.35 15.35 10.22
CA LEU A 14 -9.43 14.77 11.01
C LEU A 14 -9.77 15.63 12.23
N ARG A 15 -8.77 16.26 12.87
CA ARG A 15 -8.98 17.11 14.06
C ARG A 15 -9.74 18.39 13.73
N VAL A 16 -9.50 18.98 12.56
CA VAL A 16 -10.31 20.12 12.05
C VAL A 16 -11.79 19.74 11.93
N GLU A 17 -12.09 18.46 11.70
CA GLU A 17 -13.46 17.93 11.62
C GLU A 17 -14.01 17.44 12.97
N GLY A 18 -13.29 17.68 14.08
CA GLY A 18 -13.68 17.21 15.41
C GLY A 18 -13.51 15.69 15.59
N ARG A 19 -12.72 15.02 14.74
CA ARG A 19 -12.50 13.56 14.77
C ARG A 19 -11.09 13.22 15.22
N GLY A 20 -10.94 12.04 15.80
CA GLY A 20 -9.64 11.43 16.11
C GLY A 20 -9.24 10.40 15.06
N LEU A 21 -8.03 9.84 15.19
CA LEU A 21 -7.53 8.75 14.34
C LEU A 21 -8.39 7.47 14.41
N ALA A 22 -9.22 7.33 15.44
CA ALA A 22 -10.23 6.28 15.52
C ALA A 22 -11.19 6.29 14.31
N ALA A 23 -11.44 7.45 13.69
CA ALA A 23 -12.30 7.57 12.52
C ALA A 23 -11.77 6.79 11.30
N ILE A 24 -10.45 6.61 11.21
CA ILE A 24 -9.77 5.84 10.15
C ILE A 24 -9.33 4.46 10.64
N GLY A 25 -9.90 3.97 11.75
CA GLY A 25 -9.68 2.60 12.24
C GLY A 25 -8.49 2.42 13.20
N ILE A 26 -7.86 3.50 13.66
CA ILE A 26 -6.82 3.45 14.71
C ILE A 26 -7.50 3.53 16.08
N ASP A 27 -8.31 2.52 16.41
CA ASP A 27 -9.15 2.45 17.62
C ASP A 27 -9.00 1.12 18.38
N GLN A 28 -8.65 0.03 17.69
CA GLN A 28 -8.66 -1.34 18.24
C GLN A 28 -7.30 -2.04 18.05
N PRO A 29 -6.24 -1.65 18.79
CA PRO A 29 -4.86 -2.06 18.48
C PRO A 29 -4.66 -3.58 18.44
N ARG A 30 -5.27 -4.33 19.37
CA ARG A 30 -5.18 -5.81 19.39
C ARG A 30 -5.80 -6.45 18.15
N ARG A 31 -6.97 -5.95 17.73
CA ARG A 31 -7.66 -6.43 16.54
C ARG A 31 -6.89 -6.06 15.28
N ARG A 32 -6.41 -4.81 15.18
CA ARG A 32 -5.61 -4.34 14.04
C ARG A 32 -4.30 -5.11 13.91
N LEU A 33 -3.64 -5.43 15.02
CA LEU A 33 -2.45 -6.28 15.00
C LEU A 33 -2.78 -7.68 14.47
N ARG A 34 -3.89 -8.29 14.91
CA ARG A 34 -4.33 -9.59 14.38
C ARG A 34 -4.65 -9.51 12.88
N GLU A 35 -5.39 -8.51 12.45
CA GLU A 35 -5.72 -8.28 11.03
C GLU A 35 -4.44 -8.10 10.19
N PHE A 36 -3.48 -7.33 10.69
CA PHE A 36 -2.16 -7.17 10.08
C PHE A 36 -1.40 -8.49 9.97
N LEU A 37 -1.30 -9.27 11.06
CA LEU A 37 -0.57 -10.54 11.05
C LEU A 37 -1.21 -11.59 10.12
N VAL A 38 -2.54 -11.69 10.13
CA VAL A 38 -3.28 -12.59 9.24
C VAL A 38 -3.12 -12.16 7.78
N GLY A 39 -3.25 -10.86 7.49
CA GLY A 39 -3.03 -10.32 6.15
C GLY A 39 -1.60 -10.54 5.67
N ALA A 40 -0.60 -10.24 6.50
CA ALA A 40 0.81 -10.44 6.18
C ALA A 40 1.11 -11.92 5.90
N ALA A 41 0.59 -12.85 6.69
CA ALA A 41 0.75 -14.28 6.46
C ALA A 41 0.07 -14.74 5.16
N LEU A 42 -1.17 -14.32 4.92
CA LEU A 42 -1.93 -14.71 3.73
C LEU A 42 -1.28 -14.17 2.44
N PHE A 43 -1.03 -12.87 2.37
CA PHE A 43 -0.43 -12.26 1.18
C PHE A 43 1.05 -12.64 1.02
N GLY A 44 1.78 -12.86 2.12
CA GLY A 44 3.12 -13.43 2.06
C GLY A 44 3.13 -14.84 1.47
N ALA A 45 2.16 -15.68 1.82
CA ALA A 45 2.02 -17.02 1.24
C ALA A 45 1.66 -16.96 -0.24
N ILE A 46 0.69 -16.11 -0.63
CA ILE A 46 0.31 -15.92 -2.05
C ILE A 46 1.52 -15.44 -2.86
N ALA A 47 2.24 -14.43 -2.39
CA ALA A 47 3.43 -13.92 -3.05
C ALA A 47 4.52 -14.98 -3.16
N THR A 48 4.72 -15.80 -2.11
CA THR A 48 5.68 -16.91 -2.14
C THR A 48 5.30 -17.94 -3.20
N VAL A 49 4.03 -18.35 -3.26
CA VAL A 49 3.54 -19.30 -4.28
C VAL A 49 3.75 -18.74 -5.69
N GLN A 50 3.38 -17.47 -5.91
CA GLN A 50 3.58 -16.80 -7.19
C GLN A 50 5.05 -16.80 -7.60
N GLN A 51 5.94 -16.40 -6.70
CA GLN A 51 7.37 -16.27 -6.97
C GLN A 51 8.05 -17.62 -7.22
N VAL A 52 7.66 -18.67 -6.48
CA VAL A 52 8.14 -20.04 -6.72
C VAL A 52 7.63 -20.56 -8.06
N ALA A 53 6.35 -20.35 -8.39
CA ALA A 53 5.80 -20.78 -9.68
C ALA A 53 6.51 -20.10 -10.87
N LEU A 54 6.79 -18.80 -10.76
CA LEU A 54 7.54 -18.06 -11.78
C LEU A 54 8.98 -18.58 -11.92
N SER A 55 9.67 -18.83 -10.81
CA SER A 55 11.03 -19.39 -10.79
C SER A 55 11.10 -20.74 -11.49
N LEU A 56 10.15 -21.64 -11.20
CA LEU A 56 10.08 -22.96 -11.84
C LEU A 56 9.73 -22.86 -13.33
N ALA A 57 8.81 -21.97 -13.71
CA ALA A 57 8.43 -21.78 -15.11
C ALA A 57 9.56 -21.18 -15.96
N ALA A 58 10.43 -20.37 -15.35
CA ALA A 58 11.56 -19.73 -16.00
C ALA A 58 12.86 -20.55 -15.94
N ASP A 59 12.87 -21.69 -15.24
CA ASP A 59 14.09 -22.45 -14.90
C ASP A 59 15.18 -21.59 -14.24
N ASP A 60 14.75 -20.62 -13.42
CA ASP A 60 15.61 -19.64 -12.73
C ASP A 60 15.42 -19.75 -11.22
N LEU A 61 16.25 -20.57 -10.57
CA LEU A 61 16.12 -20.90 -9.15
C LEU A 61 16.65 -19.78 -8.25
N PHE A 62 16.00 -19.58 -7.10
CA PHE A 62 16.45 -18.63 -6.08
C PHE A 62 17.86 -18.97 -5.57
N VAL A 63 18.79 -18.01 -5.71
CA VAL A 63 20.13 -18.08 -5.14
C VAL A 63 20.31 -16.98 -4.09
N PRO A 64 20.91 -17.27 -2.92
CA PRO A 64 21.22 -16.23 -1.95
C PRO A 64 22.09 -15.13 -2.54
N ASN A 65 21.67 -13.88 -2.38
CA ASN A 65 22.43 -12.73 -2.83
C ASN A 65 23.65 -12.49 -1.92
N ARG A 66 24.83 -12.95 -2.35
CA ARG A 66 26.09 -12.82 -1.60
C ARG A 66 26.56 -11.37 -1.44
N ALA A 67 26.06 -10.45 -2.26
CA ALA A 67 26.39 -9.03 -2.16
C ALA A 67 25.52 -8.29 -1.12
N LEU A 68 24.48 -8.92 -0.60
CA LEU A 68 23.54 -8.31 0.33
C LEU A 68 24.17 -8.10 1.71
N ARG A 69 24.24 -6.84 2.14
CA ARG A 69 24.75 -6.43 3.44
C ARG A 69 23.59 -6.04 4.36
N GLY A 70 23.80 -6.18 5.68
CA GLY A 70 22.82 -5.77 6.69
C GLY A 70 22.37 -4.31 6.57
N ALA A 71 23.28 -3.40 6.15
CA ALA A 71 22.93 -2.00 5.91
C ALA A 71 21.92 -1.82 4.77
N GLN A 72 22.07 -2.56 3.67
CA GLN A 72 21.15 -2.52 2.53
C GLN A 72 19.78 -3.09 2.90
N LEU A 73 19.74 -4.12 3.75
CA LEU A 73 18.49 -4.65 4.30
C LEU A 73 17.75 -3.60 5.13
N LEU A 74 18.44 -2.90 6.02
CA LEU A 74 17.84 -1.84 6.84
C LEU A 74 17.35 -0.66 6.00
N GLU A 75 18.13 -0.28 4.98
CA GLU A 75 17.75 0.78 4.05
C GLU A 75 16.50 0.40 3.23
N GLY A 76 16.47 -0.81 2.67
CA GLY A 76 15.31 -1.33 1.94
C GLY A 76 14.08 -1.41 2.83
N LEU A 77 14.21 -1.92 4.06
CA LEU A 77 13.11 -1.96 5.02
C LEU A 77 12.59 -0.56 5.33
N ARG A 78 13.50 0.40 5.59
CA ARG A 78 13.13 1.80 5.81
C ARG A 78 12.38 2.36 4.59
N PHE A 79 12.85 2.11 3.38
CA PHE A 79 12.21 2.58 2.16
C PHE A 79 10.77 2.03 2.04
N VAL A 80 10.61 0.70 2.14
CA VAL A 80 9.32 0.02 2.02
C VAL A 80 8.33 0.51 3.08
N VAL A 81 8.75 0.58 4.36
CA VAL A 81 7.89 1.06 5.44
C VAL A 81 7.44 2.51 5.19
N ASN A 82 8.34 3.38 4.72
CA ASN A 82 7.96 4.77 4.42
C ASN A 82 7.01 4.88 3.23
N SER A 83 7.20 4.09 2.17
CA SER A 83 6.33 4.09 0.99
C SER A 83 4.93 3.59 1.32
N VAL A 84 4.85 2.43 2.01
CA VAL A 84 3.56 1.84 2.36
C VAL A 84 2.78 2.74 3.34
N LEU A 85 3.45 3.33 4.34
CA LEU A 85 2.77 4.29 5.22
C LEU A 85 2.28 5.52 4.48
N PHE A 86 3.03 6.00 3.48
CA PHE A 86 2.59 7.12 2.64
C PHE A 86 1.29 6.77 1.89
N GLU A 87 1.31 5.64 1.21
CA GLU A 87 0.22 5.17 0.36
C GLU A 87 -1.04 4.87 1.18
N GLU A 88 -0.90 4.11 2.26
CA GLU A 88 -2.03 3.67 3.08
C GLU A 88 -2.71 4.84 3.81
N LEU A 89 -1.94 5.80 4.37
CA LEU A 89 -2.53 6.91 5.12
C LEU A 89 -3.29 7.91 4.26
N ILE A 90 -2.86 8.08 3.00
CA ILE A 90 -3.53 8.96 2.04
C ILE A 90 -4.73 8.26 1.43
N PHE A 91 -4.50 7.13 0.73
CA PHE A 91 -5.54 6.50 -0.10
C PHE A 91 -6.56 5.75 0.75
N ARG A 92 -6.10 4.90 1.69
CA ARG A 92 -7.00 4.09 2.53
C ARG A 92 -7.37 4.72 3.86
N GLY A 93 -6.63 5.75 4.28
CA GLY A 93 -6.92 6.56 5.46
C GLY A 93 -7.92 7.67 5.15
N TYR A 94 -7.40 8.90 5.04
CA TYR A 94 -8.26 10.09 4.98
C TYR A 94 -9.18 10.09 3.74
N LEU A 95 -8.65 9.85 2.53
CA LEU A 95 -9.44 9.95 1.30
C LEU A 95 -10.56 8.92 1.24
N LEU A 96 -10.27 7.63 1.52
CA LEU A 96 -11.28 6.58 1.53
C LEU A 96 -12.35 6.82 2.61
N PHE A 97 -11.97 7.24 3.81
CA PHE A 97 -12.94 7.60 4.86
C PHE A 97 -13.94 8.66 4.38
N HIS A 98 -13.43 9.69 3.70
CA HIS A 98 -14.25 10.77 3.16
C HIS A 98 -15.12 10.35 1.98
N ALA A 99 -14.59 9.54 1.08
CA ALA A 99 -15.34 8.99 -0.03
C ALA A 99 -16.46 8.08 0.48
N ALA A 100 -16.17 7.19 1.43
CA ALA A 100 -17.14 6.23 1.97
C ALA A 100 -18.35 6.92 2.60
N ARG A 101 -18.13 8.06 3.27
CA ARG A 101 -19.21 8.87 3.85
C ARG A 101 -20.07 9.62 2.82
N ARG A 102 -19.57 9.86 1.61
CA ARG A 102 -20.28 10.61 0.56
C ARG A 102 -20.99 9.71 -0.45
N VAL A 103 -20.32 8.64 -0.89
CA VAL A 103 -20.81 7.77 -1.98
C VAL A 103 -21.10 6.34 -1.54
N GLY A 104 -20.91 6.03 -0.26
CA GLY A 104 -21.04 4.69 0.30
C GLY A 104 -19.74 3.87 0.18
N PRO A 105 -19.60 2.81 1.00
CA PRO A 105 -18.33 2.09 1.16
C PRO A 105 -17.86 1.41 -0.12
N THR A 106 -18.74 0.74 -0.87
CA THR A 106 -18.37 0.03 -2.09
C THR A 106 -17.88 0.97 -3.19
N ARG A 107 -18.62 2.06 -3.45
CA ARG A 107 -18.22 3.05 -4.47
C ARG A 107 -16.94 3.77 -4.07
N ALA A 108 -16.75 4.02 -2.78
CA ALA A 108 -15.53 4.63 -2.27
C ALA A 108 -14.31 3.71 -2.42
N ALA A 109 -14.46 2.41 -2.19
CA ALA A 109 -13.40 1.44 -2.42
C ALA A 109 -12.98 1.40 -3.90
N LEU A 110 -13.94 1.35 -4.82
CA LEU A 110 -13.67 1.40 -6.27
C LEU A 110 -12.98 2.70 -6.69
N LEU A 111 -13.46 3.85 -6.17
CA LEU A 111 -12.84 5.14 -6.44
C LEU A 111 -11.41 5.21 -5.90
N SER A 112 -11.18 4.71 -4.69
CA SER A 112 -9.85 4.69 -4.07
C SER A 112 -8.90 3.79 -4.85
N ALA A 113 -9.35 2.61 -5.30
CA ALA A 113 -8.55 1.69 -6.10
C ALA A 113 -8.16 2.30 -7.45
N ALA A 114 -9.13 2.92 -8.16
CA ALA A 114 -8.85 3.62 -9.41
C ALA A 114 -7.89 4.81 -9.22
N ALA A 115 -8.08 5.61 -8.17
CA ALA A 115 -7.20 6.74 -7.87
C ALA A 115 -5.77 6.26 -7.54
N PHE A 116 -5.64 5.16 -6.80
CA PHE A 116 -4.35 4.56 -6.47
C PHE A 116 -3.64 3.99 -7.70
N GLY A 117 -4.38 3.35 -8.62
CA GLY A 117 -3.82 2.90 -9.90
C GLY A 117 -3.34 4.05 -10.78
N ALA A 118 -4.13 5.11 -10.90
CA ALA A 118 -3.76 6.30 -11.67
C ALA A 118 -2.57 7.06 -11.07
N TYR A 119 -2.44 7.08 -9.74
CA TYR A 119 -1.28 7.64 -9.04
C TYR A 119 0.04 7.02 -9.52
N HIS A 120 0.04 5.70 -9.80
CA HIS A 120 1.24 5.02 -10.29
C HIS A 120 1.67 5.42 -11.69
N TRP A 121 0.76 5.94 -12.52
CA TRP A 121 1.16 6.48 -13.82
C TRP A 121 2.09 7.68 -13.67
N VAL A 122 1.79 8.54 -12.69
CA VAL A 122 2.58 9.72 -12.38
C VAL A 122 3.86 9.32 -11.65
N SER A 123 3.75 8.50 -10.60
CA SER A 123 4.90 8.16 -9.76
C SER A 123 5.96 7.32 -10.50
N TYR A 124 5.55 6.50 -11.47
CA TYR A 124 6.46 5.73 -12.33
C TYR A 124 6.87 6.48 -13.61
N GLY A 125 6.32 7.66 -13.89
CA GLY A 125 6.69 8.46 -15.07
C GLY A 125 6.27 7.83 -16.40
N ILE A 126 5.15 7.09 -16.43
CA ILE A 126 4.69 6.33 -17.61
C ILE A 126 3.50 6.97 -18.34
N LEU A 127 3.14 8.21 -17.99
CA LEU A 127 2.08 8.94 -18.69
C LEU A 127 2.39 9.06 -20.19
N GLY A 128 1.41 8.69 -21.02
CA GLY A 128 1.55 8.63 -22.48
C GLY A 128 1.95 7.24 -23.00
N GLN A 129 2.36 6.31 -22.14
CA GLN A 129 2.68 4.94 -22.52
C GLN A 129 1.47 4.02 -22.27
N VAL A 130 0.55 3.95 -23.24
CA VAL A 130 -0.77 3.32 -23.07
C VAL A 130 -0.68 1.89 -22.53
N VAL A 131 0.20 1.05 -23.09
CA VAL A 131 0.33 -0.36 -22.66
C VAL A 131 0.85 -0.46 -21.20
N PRO A 132 1.97 0.18 -20.82
CA PRO A 132 2.40 0.24 -19.41
C PRO A 132 1.34 0.83 -18.47
N MET A 133 0.61 1.87 -18.89
CA MET A 133 -0.43 2.49 -18.09
C MET A 133 -1.55 1.50 -17.76
N VAL A 134 -2.07 0.77 -18.75
CA VAL A 134 -3.11 -0.25 -18.53
C VAL A 134 -2.59 -1.35 -17.61
N TYR A 135 -1.38 -1.85 -17.86
CA TYR A 135 -0.77 -2.91 -17.06
C TYR A 135 -0.62 -2.50 -15.59
N VAL A 136 -0.05 -1.32 -15.33
CA VAL A 136 0.16 -0.80 -13.97
C VAL A 136 -1.18 -0.51 -13.29
N PHE A 137 -2.16 0.04 -14.00
CA PHE A 137 -3.48 0.32 -13.43
C PHE A 137 -4.18 -0.96 -12.97
N VAL A 138 -4.15 -2.02 -13.78
CA VAL A 138 -4.75 -3.31 -13.43
C VAL A 138 -4.02 -3.97 -12.26
N LEU A 139 -2.70 -3.89 -12.20
CA LEU A 139 -1.95 -4.54 -11.12
C LEU A 139 -2.02 -3.82 -9.77
N THR A 140 -2.15 -2.49 -9.80
CA THR A 140 -2.11 -1.68 -8.57
C THR A 140 -3.49 -1.21 -8.14
N GLY A 141 -4.43 -1.03 -9.08
CA GLY A 141 -5.75 -0.46 -8.86
C GLY A 141 -6.90 -1.47 -8.73
N THR A 142 -6.62 -2.70 -8.31
CA THR A 142 -7.60 -3.78 -8.04
C THR A 142 -7.56 -4.21 -6.59
#